data_AF-A0A1C1C8U7-F1
#
_entry.id   AF-A0A1C1C8U7-F1
#
_cell.length_a   1.000
_cell.length_b   1.000
_cell.length_c   1.000
_cell.angle_alpha   90.00
_cell.angle_beta   90.00
_cell.angle_gamma   90.00
#
_symmetry.space_group_name_H-M   'P 1'
#
loop_
_entity.id
_entity.type
_entity.pdbx_description
1 polymer ?
#
loop_
_entity_poly.entity_id
_entity_poly.type
_entity_poly.pdbx_seq_one_letter_code
_entity_poly.pdbx_strand_id
1 'polypeptide(L)'
;MLRKRDQNLNRGSHLQSGFDFLQMSSFQRHLRIQPIYCFGHGFIVASYDSKKQSTSSAHIPIASGDTTMAANKSSITIDPSKKQSPLRDEKQGASLKDRLPRPKSSQTHPQRSPSITDDSNASLFFVGTATTILEWEGLRLMTDPNFLHAGDHVHLGPGVTATRRTNPAVNLEDLPPVDLVLLSHYHADHFDQKVEAELRRDLPIITTPHAHEHLAHKSGGEAFTSVHALDAWEDMLVHVASPSSPPEGRLPRLHVTGMPGKHIGDGLLAKANDILGAVPPTNGWMLELGYAADAAGEDPDAFHCGYRIYISGDTLYVHELEKIPELYTHAGKPIDLMLVHLGGTTVPGPHMPLVMVTMDAEQGLKLVQLVRPEVTIPIHYDDYDAFLSPLSDFRTAITNGNLTDKVVYLDRGDEFKFTVR
;
A
#
# COMPACT_ATOMS: atom_id res chain seq x y z
N MET A 1 -12.97 -21.97 -62.00
CA MET A 1 -11.84 -21.29 -62.67
C MET A 1 -10.84 -20.90 -61.58
N LEU A 2 -9.88 -21.78 -61.28
CA LEU A 2 -8.92 -21.61 -60.17
C LEU A 2 -7.79 -20.66 -60.60
N ARG A 3 -7.67 -19.49 -59.96
CA ARG A 3 -6.57 -18.54 -60.14
C ARG A 3 -5.46 -18.86 -59.12
N LYS A 4 -4.31 -19.34 -59.60
CA LYS A 4 -3.02 -19.29 -58.88
C LYS A 4 -2.22 -18.10 -59.40
N ARG A 5 -1.77 -17.22 -58.51
CA ARG A 5 -0.79 -16.15 -58.77
C ARG A 5 0.16 -16.12 -57.58
N ASP A 6 1.26 -16.86 -57.68
CA ASP A 6 2.38 -16.72 -56.75
C ASP A 6 3.37 -15.71 -57.31
N GLN A 7 3.67 -14.72 -56.47
CA GLN A 7 4.47 -13.55 -56.79
C GLN A 7 5.96 -13.85 -56.59
N ASN A 8 6.75 -13.56 -57.62
CA ASN A 8 8.20 -13.38 -57.54
C ASN A 8 8.49 -11.92 -57.17
N LEU A 9 9.13 -11.66 -56.04
CA LEU A 9 9.75 -10.36 -55.74
C LEU A 9 11.06 -10.59 -54.99
N ASN A 10 12.13 -10.61 -55.78
CA ASN A 10 13.52 -10.64 -55.35
C ASN A 10 14.04 -9.20 -55.48
N ARG A 11 14.30 -8.50 -54.37
CA ARG A 11 15.06 -7.23 -54.37
C ARG A 11 15.94 -7.17 -53.13
N GLY A 12 17.25 -7.24 -53.38
CA GLY A 12 18.29 -7.08 -52.37
C GLY A 12 18.37 -5.65 -51.84
N SER A 13 18.70 -5.53 -50.56
CA SER A 13 19.08 -4.29 -49.90
C SER A 13 20.55 -4.42 -49.48
N HIS A 14 21.37 -3.51 -50.02
CA HIS A 14 22.80 -3.43 -49.78
C HIS A 14 23.05 -2.68 -48.47
N LEU A 15 23.79 -3.31 -47.56
CA LEU A 15 24.28 -2.76 -46.30
C LEU A 15 25.23 -1.58 -46.54
N GLN A 16 24.93 -0.41 -45.96
CA GLN A 16 25.86 0.71 -45.82
C GLN A 16 26.33 0.78 -44.36
N SER A 17 27.62 0.52 -44.17
CA SER A 17 28.36 0.68 -42.91
C SER A 17 28.81 2.14 -42.74
N GLY A 18 28.31 2.83 -41.73
CA GLY A 18 28.84 4.11 -41.25
C GLY A 18 29.36 3.93 -39.83
N PHE A 19 30.69 3.93 -39.67
CA PHE A 19 31.38 3.95 -38.39
C PHE A 19 31.93 5.36 -38.18
N ASP A 20 31.22 6.20 -37.41
CA ASP A 20 31.76 7.49 -36.95
C ASP A 20 32.35 7.33 -35.55
N PHE A 21 33.65 7.56 -35.47
CA PHE A 21 34.50 7.44 -34.29
C PHE A 21 34.65 8.84 -33.68
N LEU A 22 33.85 9.18 -32.66
CA LEU A 22 34.07 10.41 -31.87
C LEU A 22 34.77 10.11 -30.54
N GLN A 23 35.95 10.71 -30.40
CA GLN A 23 36.78 10.74 -29.19
C GLN A 23 36.02 11.30 -27.98
N MET A 24 35.92 10.53 -26.89
CA MET A 24 35.69 11.07 -25.54
C MET A 24 37.00 11.05 -24.75
N SER A 25 37.54 12.23 -24.49
CA SER A 25 38.71 12.46 -23.65
C SER A 25 38.35 12.48 -22.16
N SER A 26 39.07 11.69 -21.37
CA SER A 26 39.55 11.94 -20.00
C SER A 26 38.64 12.66 -18.99
N PHE A 27 38.04 11.92 -18.05
CA PHE A 27 37.94 12.35 -16.64
C PHE A 27 37.70 11.14 -15.71
N GLN A 28 38.73 10.30 -15.50
CA GLN A 28 38.69 9.26 -14.45
C GLN A 28 39.10 9.87 -13.11
N ARG A 29 38.12 10.35 -12.33
CA ARG A 29 38.31 10.63 -10.91
C ARG A 29 38.02 9.39 -10.08
N HIS A 30 39.05 9.00 -9.35
CA HIS A 30 39.13 7.91 -8.39
C HIS A 30 38.01 7.97 -7.34
N LEU A 31 37.05 7.05 -7.39
CA LEU A 31 36.20 6.74 -6.25
C LEU A 31 36.58 5.35 -5.75
N ARG A 32 37.41 5.29 -4.70
CA ARG A 32 37.76 4.07 -3.99
C ARG A 32 36.56 3.63 -3.16
N ILE A 33 35.78 2.69 -3.66
CA ILE A 33 34.75 2.00 -2.90
C ILE A 33 35.46 0.97 -2.01
N GLN A 34 35.48 1.21 -0.70
CA GLN A 34 35.95 0.24 0.30
C GLN A 34 34.77 -0.70 0.63
N PRO A 35 34.91 -2.03 0.48
CA PRO A 35 33.87 -2.98 0.86
C PRO A 35 33.74 -3.06 2.39
N ILE A 36 32.52 -2.83 2.89
CA ILE A 36 32.17 -2.98 4.30
C ILE A 36 32.03 -4.48 4.59
N TYR A 37 32.92 -5.02 5.43
CA TYR A 37 32.81 -6.35 6.01
C TYR A 37 31.94 -6.27 7.27
N CYS A 38 30.73 -6.86 7.25
CA CYS A 38 29.94 -7.07 8.46
C CYS A 38 30.31 -8.40 9.11
N PHE A 39 30.73 -8.32 10.37
CA PHE A 39 31.13 -9.44 11.24
C PHE A 39 29.91 -10.25 11.70
N GLY A 40 30.05 -11.58 11.66
CA GLY A 40 29.07 -12.53 12.18
C GLY A 40 28.85 -12.37 13.70
N HIS A 41 27.58 -12.39 14.10
CA HIS A 41 27.15 -12.64 15.47
C HIS A 41 26.31 -13.92 15.49
N GLY A 42 26.56 -14.73 16.52
CA GLY A 42 26.27 -16.17 16.55
C GLY A 42 24.79 -16.56 16.60
N PHE A 43 24.55 -17.76 16.10
CA PHE A 43 23.29 -18.49 16.15
C PHE A 43 22.98 -18.94 17.60
N ILE A 44 21.86 -18.49 18.15
CA ILE A 44 21.25 -19.11 19.33
C ILE A 44 20.23 -20.13 18.83
N VAL A 45 20.56 -21.42 18.99
CA VAL A 45 19.65 -22.53 18.70
C VAL A 45 18.82 -22.79 19.97
N ALA A 46 17.57 -22.32 19.98
CA ALA A 46 16.60 -22.72 21.01
C ALA A 46 16.03 -24.10 20.64
N SER A 47 16.38 -25.12 21.43
CA SER A 47 15.82 -26.47 21.33
C SER A 47 14.45 -26.52 22.01
N TYR A 48 13.41 -26.90 21.26
CA TYR A 48 12.03 -27.03 21.74
C TYR A 48 11.73 -28.52 22.01
N ASP A 49 11.55 -28.90 23.28
CA ASP A 49 11.24 -30.28 23.71
C ASP A 49 9.71 -30.52 23.68
N SER A 50 9.28 -31.39 22.77
CA SER A 50 7.88 -31.80 22.60
C SER A 50 7.58 -33.05 23.43
N LYS A 51 7.22 -32.88 24.70
CA LYS A 51 6.68 -33.98 25.52
C LYS A 51 5.42 -33.62 26.28
N LYS A 52 4.35 -34.33 25.87
CA LYS A 52 3.23 -34.82 26.68
C LYS A 52 2.28 -33.75 27.25
N GLN A 53 1.15 -33.55 26.59
CA GLN A 53 -0.09 -33.18 27.28
C GLN A 53 -1.13 -34.30 27.13
N SER A 54 -1.31 -35.01 28.24
CA SER A 54 -2.38 -35.96 28.49
C SER A 54 -3.66 -35.20 28.78
N THR A 55 -4.75 -35.67 28.20
CA THR A 55 -6.13 -35.20 28.41
C THR A 55 -6.53 -35.32 29.88
N SER A 56 -6.97 -34.22 30.47
CA SER A 56 -7.69 -34.19 31.76
C SER A 56 -8.78 -33.14 31.66
N SER A 57 -10.03 -33.58 31.53
CA SER A 57 -11.23 -32.76 31.60
C SER A 57 -11.40 -32.22 33.03
N ALA A 58 -11.15 -30.94 33.25
CA ALA A 58 -11.50 -30.26 34.49
C ALA A 58 -12.59 -29.23 34.19
N HIS A 59 -13.78 -29.48 34.73
CA HIS A 59 -14.84 -28.47 34.83
C HIS A 59 -14.32 -27.30 35.67
N ILE A 60 -14.21 -26.11 35.07
CA ILE A 60 -13.92 -24.86 35.80
C ILE A 60 -15.22 -24.04 35.84
N PRO A 61 -15.71 -23.64 37.03
CA PRO A 61 -16.95 -22.88 37.17
C PRO A 61 -16.79 -21.43 36.70
N ILE A 62 -17.86 -20.90 36.11
CA ILE A 62 -18.01 -19.52 35.64
C ILE A 62 -18.03 -18.60 36.88
N ALA A 63 -16.89 -17.96 37.18
CA ALA A 63 -16.83 -16.86 38.12
C ALA A 63 -17.08 -15.55 37.35
N SER A 64 -18.22 -14.93 37.64
CA SER A 64 -18.60 -13.59 37.20
C SER A 64 -17.67 -12.54 37.83
N GLY A 65 -16.93 -11.78 37.01
CA GLY A 65 -16.24 -10.60 37.51
C GLY A 65 -14.97 -10.19 36.77
N ASP A 66 -14.86 -10.39 35.46
CA ASP A 66 -13.75 -9.76 34.72
C ASP A 66 -14.11 -8.29 34.46
N THR A 67 -13.59 -7.45 35.34
CA THR A 67 -13.32 -6.05 35.03
C THR A 67 -12.25 -6.09 33.94
N THR A 68 -12.66 -6.14 32.67
CA THR A 68 -11.74 -5.95 31.56
C THR A 68 -11.21 -4.54 31.70
N MET A 69 -10.01 -4.39 32.27
CA MET A 69 -9.21 -3.22 32.00
C MET A 69 -9.11 -3.18 30.47
N ALA A 70 -9.77 -2.20 29.85
CA ALA A 70 -9.58 -1.94 28.43
C ALA A 70 -8.07 -1.87 28.23
N ALA A 71 -7.49 -2.88 27.58
CA ALA A 71 -6.07 -2.87 27.27
C ALA A 71 -5.85 -1.54 26.54
N ASN A 72 -4.99 -0.69 27.09
CA ASN A 72 -4.83 0.67 26.60
C ASN A 72 -4.34 0.55 25.15
N LYS A 73 -5.28 0.69 24.21
CA LYS A 73 -5.05 0.48 22.78
C LYS A 73 -4.00 1.49 22.35
N SER A 74 -3.02 1.07 21.55
CA SER A 74 -1.98 1.98 21.09
C SER A 74 -2.63 3.14 20.32
N SER A 75 -2.14 4.35 20.54
CA SER A 75 -2.67 5.52 19.85
C SER A 75 -1.61 6.59 19.61
N ILE A 76 -1.84 7.38 18.57
CA ILE A 76 -1.09 8.60 18.27
C ILE A 76 -2.05 9.75 18.04
N THR A 77 -1.60 10.97 18.29
CA THR A 77 -2.34 12.19 17.96
C THR A 77 -1.63 12.93 16.84
N ILE A 78 -2.38 13.27 15.80
CA ILE A 78 -1.91 14.03 14.66
C ILE A 78 -2.71 15.32 14.59
N ASP A 79 -2.03 16.46 14.46
CA ASP A 79 -2.62 17.78 14.37
C ASP A 79 -2.40 18.36 12.97
N PRO A 80 -3.29 18.08 11.99
CA PRO A 80 -3.16 18.56 10.62
C PRO A 80 -3.13 20.09 10.49
N SER A 81 -3.51 20.85 11.52
CA SER A 81 -3.36 22.31 11.52
C SER A 81 -1.88 22.73 11.58
N LYS A 82 -1.00 21.87 12.11
CA LYS A 82 0.46 22.05 12.10
C LYS A 82 1.04 21.59 10.78
N LYS A 83 0.86 22.42 9.76
CA LYS A 83 1.37 22.18 8.40
C LYS A 83 2.88 21.99 8.41
N GLN A 84 3.33 20.77 8.08
CA GLN A 84 4.74 20.42 7.91
C GLN A 84 4.95 19.77 6.55
N SER A 85 6.04 20.13 5.87
CA SER A 85 6.44 19.47 4.64
C SER A 85 6.61 17.97 4.83
N PRO A 86 6.24 17.12 3.86
CA PRO A 86 6.65 15.71 3.91
C PRO A 86 8.17 15.55 3.87
N LEU A 87 8.95 16.55 3.43
CA LEU A 87 10.39 16.44 3.22
C LEU A 87 11.22 16.97 4.40
N ARG A 88 12.39 16.36 4.62
CA ARG A 88 13.34 16.79 5.68
C ARG A 88 14.10 18.06 5.32
N ASP A 89 14.45 18.25 4.04
CA ASP A 89 15.34 19.31 3.57
C ASP A 89 14.57 20.35 2.74
N GLU A 90 13.54 20.96 3.32
CA GLU A 90 12.88 22.07 2.61
C GLU A 90 13.84 23.23 2.38
N LYS A 91 13.92 23.66 1.12
CA LYS A 91 14.66 24.86 0.75
C LYS A 91 14.10 26.04 1.53
N GLN A 92 14.94 26.71 2.30
CA GLN A 92 14.56 27.92 3.02
C GLN A 92 13.83 28.90 2.08
N GLY A 93 12.62 29.31 2.46
CA GLY A 93 11.77 30.23 1.69
C GLY A 93 10.87 29.56 0.65
N ALA A 94 10.91 28.22 0.48
CA ALA A 94 9.87 27.52 -0.26
C ALA A 94 8.54 27.67 0.49
N SER A 95 7.51 28.16 -0.22
CA SER A 95 6.15 28.15 0.33
C SER A 95 5.62 26.73 0.26
N LEU A 96 5.18 26.20 1.40
CA LEU A 96 4.40 24.97 1.45
C LEU A 96 3.20 25.10 0.53
N LYS A 97 2.93 24.05 -0.25
CA LYS A 97 1.70 23.97 -1.00
C LYS A 97 0.56 23.62 -0.06
N ASP A 98 -0.55 24.33 -0.17
CA ASP A 98 -1.69 24.11 0.72
C ASP A 98 -2.57 22.93 0.32
N ARG A 99 -2.53 22.53 -0.96
CA ARG A 99 -3.45 21.55 -1.56
C ARG A 99 -2.72 20.64 -2.53
N LEU A 100 -3.26 19.45 -2.74
CA LEU A 100 -2.91 18.58 -3.85
C LEU A 100 -3.19 19.29 -5.19
N PRO A 101 -2.54 18.85 -6.30
CA PRO A 101 -2.90 19.32 -7.63
C PRO A 101 -4.39 19.12 -7.88
N ARG A 102 -4.97 20.03 -8.67
CA ARG A 102 -6.37 19.89 -9.08
C ARG A 102 -6.57 18.52 -9.77
N PRO A 103 -7.53 17.69 -9.31
CA PRO A 103 -7.80 16.41 -9.94
C PRO A 103 -8.19 16.55 -11.42
N LYS A 104 -7.76 15.59 -12.24
CA LYS A 104 -8.14 15.50 -13.67
C LYS A 104 -9.63 15.18 -13.82
N SER A 105 -10.12 14.27 -13.00
CA SER A 105 -11.54 13.97 -12.82
C SER A 105 -11.85 13.62 -11.37
N SER A 106 -13.12 13.79 -11.00
CA SER A 106 -13.64 13.44 -9.67
C SER A 106 -14.73 12.40 -9.84
N GLN A 107 -14.50 11.21 -9.29
CA GLN A 107 -15.45 10.11 -9.28
C GLN A 107 -16.15 10.03 -7.92
N THR A 108 -17.35 9.47 -7.90
CA THR A 108 -18.11 9.16 -6.67
C THR A 108 -18.69 7.75 -6.78
N HIS A 109 -19.44 7.33 -5.77
CA HIS A 109 -20.08 6.01 -5.76
C HIS A 109 -20.91 5.79 -7.06
N PRO A 110 -20.70 4.70 -7.82
CA PRO A 110 -21.24 4.52 -9.17
C PRO A 110 -22.78 4.47 -9.22
N GLN A 111 -23.42 4.05 -8.13
CA GLN A 111 -24.88 4.00 -8.02
C GLN A 111 -25.51 5.23 -7.35
N ARG A 112 -24.71 6.16 -6.76
CA ARG A 112 -25.28 7.38 -6.20
C ARG A 112 -25.53 8.37 -7.34
N SER A 113 -26.75 8.88 -7.43
CA SER A 113 -27.00 10.03 -8.31
C SER A 113 -26.09 11.18 -7.88
N PRO A 114 -25.47 11.93 -8.80
CA PRO A 114 -24.78 13.16 -8.44
C PRO A 114 -25.80 14.06 -7.75
N SER A 115 -25.67 14.24 -6.44
CA SER A 115 -26.46 15.23 -5.71
C SER A 115 -26.14 16.61 -6.25
N ILE A 116 -27.13 17.51 -6.24
CA ILE A 116 -26.92 18.91 -6.65
C ILE A 116 -25.87 19.59 -5.75
N THR A 117 -25.75 19.13 -4.51
CA THR A 117 -24.73 19.52 -3.53
C THR A 117 -23.79 18.35 -3.31
N ASP A 118 -22.51 18.51 -3.69
CA ASP A 118 -21.44 17.59 -3.28
C ASP A 118 -21.27 17.71 -1.75
N ASP A 119 -21.83 16.75 -1.01
CA ASP A 119 -21.75 16.62 0.45
C ASP A 119 -20.56 15.74 0.87
N SER A 120 -19.63 15.46 -0.05
CA SER A 120 -18.40 14.73 0.26
C SER A 120 -17.51 15.53 1.20
N ASN A 121 -17.08 14.89 2.29
CA ASN A 121 -16.16 15.46 3.27
C ASN A 121 -14.80 14.73 3.32
N ALA A 122 -14.60 13.77 2.41
CA ALA A 122 -13.36 13.04 2.23
C ALA A 122 -13.08 12.75 0.75
N SER A 123 -11.80 12.60 0.42
CA SER A 123 -11.35 12.26 -0.92
C SER A 123 -10.15 11.31 -0.89
N LEU A 124 -10.01 10.53 -1.96
CA LEU A 124 -8.85 9.69 -2.23
C LEU A 124 -8.27 10.10 -3.58
N PHE A 125 -7.06 10.63 -3.60
CA PHE A 125 -6.33 11.02 -4.81
C PHE A 125 -5.37 9.92 -5.25
N PHE A 126 -5.45 9.47 -6.50
CA PHE A 126 -4.57 8.43 -7.01
C PHE A 126 -3.29 9.02 -7.59
N VAL A 127 -2.15 8.79 -6.94
CA VAL A 127 -0.85 9.30 -7.41
C VAL A 127 -0.26 8.37 -8.46
N GLY A 128 -0.36 7.06 -8.26
CA GLY A 128 0.15 6.00 -9.13
C GLY A 128 0.67 4.82 -8.31
N THR A 129 0.86 3.66 -8.94
CA THR A 129 1.24 2.39 -8.28
C THR A 129 0.30 2.07 -7.10
N ALA A 130 0.84 1.82 -5.90
CA ALA A 130 0.11 1.71 -4.64
C ALA A 130 -0.06 3.06 -3.91
N THR A 131 0.47 4.16 -4.47
CA THR A 131 0.43 5.48 -3.84
C THR A 131 -0.91 6.17 -4.04
N THR A 132 -1.62 6.34 -2.93
CA THR A 132 -2.84 7.14 -2.82
C THR A 132 -2.71 8.15 -1.69
N ILE A 133 -3.46 9.24 -1.77
CA ILE A 133 -3.55 10.23 -0.68
C ILE A 133 -5.00 10.40 -0.29
N LEU A 134 -5.32 10.03 0.95
CA LEU A 134 -6.61 10.21 1.60
C LEU A 134 -6.62 11.56 2.33
N GLU A 135 -7.59 12.43 2.01
CA GLU A 135 -7.86 13.66 2.74
C GLU A 135 -9.19 13.53 3.51
N TRP A 136 -9.17 13.74 4.83
CA TRP A 136 -10.38 13.80 5.66
C TRP A 136 -10.12 14.59 6.95
N GLU A 137 -11.02 15.51 7.31
CA GLU A 137 -10.87 16.40 8.48
C GLU A 137 -9.56 17.18 8.56
N GLY A 138 -8.95 17.45 7.39
CA GLY A 138 -7.65 18.11 7.25
C GLY A 138 -6.46 17.15 7.29
N LEU A 139 -6.64 15.92 7.79
CA LEU A 139 -5.62 14.87 7.79
C LEU A 139 -5.28 14.46 6.36
N ARG A 140 -4.00 14.37 6.02
CA ARG A 140 -3.49 13.74 4.79
C ARG A 140 -2.72 12.47 5.10
N LEU A 141 -3.31 11.34 4.72
CA LEU A 141 -2.71 10.02 4.84
C LEU A 141 -2.25 9.54 3.45
N MET A 142 -0.97 9.18 3.31
CA MET A 142 -0.38 8.66 2.08
C MET A 142 -0.10 7.16 2.20
N THR A 143 -0.52 6.36 1.22
CA THR A 143 -0.20 4.92 1.16
C THR A 143 1.04 4.68 0.33
N ASP A 144 1.84 3.67 0.68
CA ASP A 144 2.91 3.07 -0.14
C ASP A 144 3.60 4.08 -1.09
N PRO A 145 4.28 5.10 -0.54
CA PRO A 145 4.80 6.20 -1.34
C PRO A 145 5.91 5.74 -2.28
N ASN A 146 5.64 5.87 -3.58
CA ASN A 146 6.60 5.63 -4.64
C ASN A 146 6.47 6.68 -5.76
N PHE A 147 7.52 7.46 -5.94
CA PHE A 147 7.59 8.65 -6.78
C PHE A 147 8.64 8.53 -7.90
N LEU A 148 9.03 7.30 -8.27
CA LEU A 148 9.81 7.04 -9.48
C LEU A 148 9.03 7.49 -10.72
N HIS A 149 9.71 8.09 -11.69
CA HIS A 149 9.14 8.55 -12.95
C HIS A 149 9.22 7.50 -14.05
N ALA A 150 8.45 7.69 -15.12
CA ALA A 150 8.52 6.81 -16.28
C ALA A 150 9.95 6.75 -16.83
N GLY A 151 10.49 5.54 -16.98
CA GLY A 151 11.86 5.27 -17.38
C GLY A 151 12.82 4.99 -16.23
N ASP A 152 12.47 5.33 -14.99
CA ASP A 152 13.27 4.98 -13.82
C ASP A 152 13.20 3.48 -13.52
N HIS A 153 14.23 2.95 -12.88
CA HIS A 153 14.33 1.55 -12.52
C HIS A 153 14.13 1.33 -11.03
N VAL A 154 13.37 0.29 -10.69
CA VAL A 154 13.19 -0.18 -9.32
C VAL A 154 13.88 -1.53 -9.14
N HIS A 155 14.50 -1.74 -7.98
CA HIS A 155 15.08 -3.03 -7.61
C HIS A 155 14.01 -3.90 -6.94
N LEU A 156 13.66 -5.02 -7.56
CA LEU A 156 12.67 -5.98 -7.02
C LEU A 156 13.33 -7.17 -6.30
N GLY A 157 14.66 -7.23 -6.31
CA GLY A 157 15.44 -8.30 -5.70
C GLY A 157 16.85 -8.39 -6.29
N PRO A 158 17.69 -9.32 -5.81
CA PRO A 158 19.06 -9.48 -6.29
C PRO A 158 19.13 -9.73 -7.81
N GLY A 159 19.64 -8.75 -8.56
CA GLY A 159 19.76 -8.83 -10.02
C GLY A 159 18.44 -8.70 -10.79
N VAL A 160 17.33 -8.39 -10.10
CA VAL A 160 16.01 -8.20 -10.71
C VAL A 160 15.62 -6.73 -10.62
N THR A 161 15.37 -6.13 -11.77
CA THR A 161 14.89 -4.74 -11.88
C THR A 161 13.63 -4.70 -12.72
N ALA A 162 12.75 -3.75 -12.42
CA ALA A 162 11.64 -3.37 -13.29
C ALA A 162 11.77 -1.91 -13.70
N THR A 163 11.18 -1.56 -14.84
CA THR A 163 11.13 -0.19 -15.37
C THR A 163 9.76 0.41 -15.09
N ARG A 164 9.73 1.58 -14.45
CA ARG A 164 8.51 2.37 -14.27
C ARG A 164 8.01 2.84 -15.64
N ARG A 165 6.72 2.66 -15.93
CA ARG A 165 6.08 2.98 -17.21
C ARG A 165 5.33 4.31 -17.22
N THR A 166 5.05 4.85 -16.05
CA THR A 166 4.13 5.97 -15.83
C THR A 166 4.74 6.98 -14.86
N ASN A 167 4.37 8.24 -15.00
CA ASN A 167 4.76 9.26 -14.02
C ASN A 167 3.77 9.29 -12.85
N PRO A 168 4.22 9.60 -11.62
CA PRO A 168 3.31 9.93 -10.54
C PRO A 168 2.51 11.20 -10.91
N ALA A 169 1.28 11.31 -10.41
CA ALA A 169 0.40 12.45 -10.68
C ALA A 169 0.94 13.79 -10.12
N VAL A 170 1.84 13.69 -9.15
CA VAL A 170 2.49 14.81 -8.46
C VAL A 170 3.90 14.38 -8.08
N ASN A 171 4.88 15.28 -8.15
CA ASN A 171 6.23 14.98 -7.69
C ASN A 171 6.28 14.99 -6.15
N LEU A 172 7.23 14.27 -5.56
CA LEU A 172 7.41 14.19 -4.11
C LEU A 172 7.61 15.59 -3.49
N GLU A 173 8.45 16.42 -4.11
CA GLU A 173 8.72 17.82 -3.74
C GLU A 173 7.53 18.77 -3.97
N ASP A 174 6.53 18.32 -4.70
CA ASP A 174 5.34 19.09 -5.04
C ASP A 174 4.13 18.73 -4.17
N LEU A 175 4.31 17.85 -3.19
CA LEU A 175 3.25 17.48 -2.24
C LEU A 175 2.95 18.61 -1.25
N PRO A 176 1.67 18.79 -0.87
CA PRO A 176 1.32 19.54 0.34
C PRO A 176 1.76 18.78 1.60
N PRO A 177 1.58 19.35 2.81
CA PRO A 177 1.79 18.63 4.05
C PRO A 177 1.13 17.25 4.06
N VAL A 178 1.92 16.21 4.37
CA VAL A 178 1.46 14.85 4.66
C VAL A 178 1.65 14.60 6.15
N ASP A 179 0.65 13.99 6.77
CA ASP A 179 0.58 13.85 8.23
C ASP A 179 0.80 12.41 8.70
N LEU A 180 0.49 11.44 7.84
CA LEU A 180 0.61 10.01 8.14
C LEU A 180 0.97 9.23 6.86
N VAL A 181 1.82 8.23 6.99
CA VAL A 181 2.06 7.23 5.94
C VAL A 181 1.58 5.86 6.41
N LEU A 182 0.85 5.15 5.55
CA LEU A 182 0.64 3.71 5.68
C LEU A 182 1.56 3.01 4.70
N LEU A 183 2.48 2.19 5.20
CA LEU A 183 3.40 1.44 4.37
C LEU A 183 3.13 -0.06 4.54
N SER A 184 2.57 -0.69 3.52
CA SER A 184 2.22 -2.12 3.51
C SER A 184 3.43 -3.01 3.84
N HIS A 185 4.61 -2.69 3.29
CA HIS A 185 5.87 -3.37 3.58
C HIS A 185 7.08 -2.59 3.07
N TYR A 186 8.27 -2.97 3.54
CA TYR A 186 9.52 -2.33 3.14
C TYR A 186 10.09 -2.97 1.85
N HIS A 187 9.67 -2.43 0.70
CA HIS A 187 10.17 -2.81 -0.62
C HIS A 187 10.12 -1.62 -1.60
N ALA A 188 11.02 -1.59 -2.59
CA ALA A 188 11.33 -0.36 -3.33
C ALA A 188 10.22 0.11 -4.30
N ASP A 189 9.30 -0.75 -4.71
CA ASP A 189 8.13 -0.38 -5.52
C ASP A 189 6.97 0.20 -4.69
N HIS A 190 7.02 0.07 -3.36
CA HIS A 190 6.09 0.66 -2.38
C HIS A 190 6.73 1.76 -1.52
N PHE A 191 8.06 1.78 -1.41
CA PHE A 191 8.84 2.78 -0.69
C PHE A 191 10.20 2.94 -1.34
N ASP A 192 10.27 3.75 -2.40
CA ASP A 192 11.50 3.88 -3.18
C ASP A 192 12.60 4.64 -2.42
N GLN A 193 13.83 4.55 -2.93
CA GLN A 193 15.00 5.15 -2.29
C GLN A 193 14.94 6.69 -2.25
N LYS A 194 14.26 7.35 -3.21
CA LYS A 194 14.06 8.81 -3.19
C LYS A 194 13.14 9.16 -2.03
N VAL A 195 12.01 8.47 -1.89
CA VAL A 195 11.08 8.63 -0.77
C VAL A 195 11.78 8.40 0.56
N GLU A 196 12.48 7.27 0.69
CA GLU A 196 13.21 6.94 1.91
C GLU A 196 14.29 7.97 2.24
N ALA A 197 14.96 8.57 1.24
CA ALA A 197 15.98 9.57 1.46
C ALA A 197 15.41 10.96 1.79
N GLU A 198 14.26 11.34 1.24
CA GLU A 198 13.77 12.72 1.29
C GLU A 198 12.72 12.99 2.37
N LEU A 199 11.98 11.97 2.83
CA LEU A 199 10.92 12.18 3.84
C LEU A 199 11.45 12.73 5.18
N ARG A 200 10.67 13.54 5.89
CA ARG A 200 11.03 13.99 7.24
C ARG A 200 11.03 12.79 8.20
N ARG A 201 12.05 12.73 9.07
CA ARG A 201 12.28 11.57 9.95
C ARG A 201 11.25 11.44 11.06
N ASP A 202 10.51 12.50 11.36
CA ASP A 202 9.44 12.53 12.37
C ASP A 202 8.03 12.36 11.78
N LEU A 203 7.90 12.17 10.46
CA LEU A 203 6.62 11.83 9.82
C LEU A 203 6.14 10.48 10.37
N PRO A 204 4.94 10.40 10.98
CA PRO A 204 4.37 9.14 11.42
C PRO A 204 4.23 8.14 10.26
N ILE A 205 4.75 6.93 10.45
CA ILE A 205 4.61 5.79 9.53
C ILE A 205 3.99 4.63 10.31
N ILE A 206 2.86 4.10 9.86
CA ILE A 206 2.30 2.83 10.34
C ILE A 206 2.65 1.76 9.32
N THR A 207 3.25 0.66 9.76
CA THR A 207 3.81 -0.37 8.86
C THR A 207 3.95 -1.73 9.55
N THR A 208 4.52 -2.73 8.86
CA THR A 208 4.79 -4.06 9.42
C THR A 208 5.93 -4.02 10.45
N PRO A 209 5.99 -4.98 11.39
CA PRO A 209 7.14 -5.11 12.29
C PRO A 209 8.48 -5.21 11.54
N HIS A 210 8.52 -5.93 10.42
CA HIS A 210 9.71 -6.00 9.58
C HIS A 210 10.15 -4.63 9.04
N ALA A 211 9.22 -3.86 8.47
CA ALA A 211 9.53 -2.53 7.96
C ALA A 211 9.94 -1.56 9.07
N HIS A 212 9.31 -1.67 10.25
CA HIS A 212 9.70 -0.90 11.43
C HIS A 212 11.17 -1.10 11.78
N GLU A 213 11.65 -2.35 11.83
CA GLU A 213 13.05 -2.65 12.13
C GLU A 213 14.02 -1.98 11.14
N HIS A 214 13.69 -1.96 9.85
CA HIS A 214 14.52 -1.31 8.82
C HIS A 214 14.50 0.21 8.88
N LEU A 215 13.34 0.81 9.18
CA LEU A 215 13.15 2.26 9.15
C LEU A 215 13.62 2.94 10.44
N ALA A 216 13.41 2.32 11.60
CA ALA A 216 13.70 2.93 12.91
C ALA A 216 15.13 2.67 13.42
N HIS A 217 15.84 1.66 12.91
CA HIS A 217 17.18 1.30 13.40
C HIS A 217 18.34 1.67 12.46
N LYS A 218 18.13 2.65 11.56
CA LYS A 218 19.21 3.17 10.71
C LYS A 218 20.23 3.99 11.51
N SER A 219 21.48 3.97 11.04
CA SER A 219 22.56 4.77 11.59
C SER A 219 22.66 6.15 10.93
N GLY A 220 23.45 7.05 11.51
CA GLY A 220 23.83 8.32 10.87
C GLY A 220 22.74 9.39 10.79
N GLY A 221 21.68 9.29 11.60
CA GLY A 221 20.55 10.23 11.58
C GLY A 221 19.50 9.93 10.51
N GLU A 222 19.63 8.81 9.81
CA GLU A 222 18.70 8.38 8.75
C GLU A 222 17.45 7.66 9.29
N ALA A 223 17.42 7.31 10.58
CA ALA A 223 16.31 6.60 11.20
C ALA A 223 15.04 7.45 11.23
N PHE A 224 13.92 6.84 10.87
CA PHE A 224 12.60 7.40 11.18
C PHE A 224 12.32 7.23 12.67
N THR A 225 11.76 8.27 13.28
CA THR A 225 11.61 8.41 14.73
C THR A 225 10.18 8.21 15.22
N SER A 226 9.21 8.10 14.30
CA SER A 226 7.80 7.85 14.57
C SER A 226 7.29 6.74 13.67
N VAL A 227 7.73 5.51 13.95
CA VAL A 227 7.32 4.31 13.19
C VAL A 227 6.55 3.39 14.13
N HIS A 228 5.36 2.98 13.71
CA HIS A 228 4.41 2.20 14.50
C HIS A 228 4.17 0.88 13.78
N ALA A 229 4.57 -0.22 14.42
CA ALA A 229 4.40 -1.56 13.87
C ALA A 229 3.00 -2.10 14.19
N LEU A 230 2.31 -2.61 13.18
CA LEU A 230 1.12 -3.45 13.33
C LEU A 230 1.33 -4.72 12.50
N ASP A 231 1.17 -5.88 13.09
CA ASP A 231 0.98 -7.14 12.35
C ASP A 231 -0.49 -7.32 11.94
N ALA A 232 -0.81 -8.38 11.21
CA ALA A 232 -2.18 -8.72 10.87
C ALA A 232 -3.05 -8.86 12.14
N TRP A 233 -4.18 -8.16 12.12
CA TRP A 233 -5.18 -8.02 13.19
C TRP A 233 -4.77 -7.17 14.39
N GLU A 234 -3.53 -6.68 14.44
CA GLU A 234 -3.17 -5.63 15.38
C GLU A 234 -3.72 -4.30 14.89
N ASP A 235 -4.04 -3.42 15.84
CA ASP A 235 -4.65 -2.14 15.53
C ASP A 235 -4.13 -1.00 16.41
N MET A 236 -4.39 0.23 15.96
CA MET A 236 -4.15 1.44 16.73
C MET A 236 -5.16 2.54 16.38
N LEU A 237 -5.31 3.50 17.28
CA LEU A 237 -6.11 4.70 17.04
C LEU A 237 -5.23 5.89 16.64
N VAL A 238 -5.66 6.63 15.62
CA VAL A 238 -5.11 7.92 15.25
C VAL A 238 -6.15 8.98 15.61
N HIS A 239 -5.83 9.83 16.59
CA HIS A 239 -6.63 10.98 16.96
C HIS A 239 -6.32 12.15 16.05
N VAL A 240 -7.33 12.73 15.41
CA VAL A 240 -7.17 13.91 14.55
C VAL A 240 -7.49 15.15 15.38
N ALA A 241 -6.45 15.84 15.82
CA ALA A 241 -6.55 17.09 16.57
C ALA A 241 -6.83 18.29 15.65
N SER A 242 -7.44 19.34 16.19
CA SER A 242 -7.78 20.57 15.45
C SER A 242 -8.47 20.31 14.08
N PRO A 243 -9.46 19.41 14.03
CA PRO A 243 -10.07 19.01 12.76
C PRO A 243 -10.75 20.18 12.06
N SER A 244 -10.81 20.10 10.73
CA SER A 244 -11.27 21.21 9.90
C SER A 244 -12.74 21.57 10.09
N SER A 245 -13.64 20.58 10.18
CA SER A 245 -15.10 20.78 10.19
C SER A 245 -15.85 19.62 10.88
N PRO A 246 -15.47 19.20 12.10
CA PRO A 246 -16.13 18.05 12.72
C PRO A 246 -17.58 18.39 13.09
N PRO A 247 -18.47 17.38 13.20
CA PRO A 247 -19.78 17.57 13.83
C PRO A 247 -19.62 18.06 15.29
N GLU A 248 -20.56 18.89 15.75
CA GLU A 248 -20.50 19.47 17.10
C GLU A 248 -20.44 18.38 18.20
N GLY A 249 -19.48 18.52 19.12
CA GLY A 249 -19.26 17.58 20.23
C GLY A 249 -18.67 16.23 19.84
N ARG A 250 -18.21 16.07 18.59
CA ARG A 250 -17.60 14.85 18.08
C ARG A 250 -16.15 15.09 17.67
N LEU A 251 -15.27 14.16 18.04
CA LEU A 251 -13.86 14.19 17.68
C LEU A 251 -13.56 13.12 16.63
N PRO A 252 -12.95 13.48 15.49
CA PRO A 252 -12.59 12.52 14.45
C PRO A 252 -11.47 11.59 14.92
N ARG A 253 -11.65 10.31 14.62
CA ARG A 253 -10.66 9.25 14.85
C ARG A 253 -10.55 8.40 13.60
N LEU A 254 -9.34 7.96 13.32
CA LEU A 254 -9.04 6.93 12.35
C LEU A 254 -8.58 5.68 13.12
N HIS A 255 -9.32 4.59 13.00
CA HIS A 255 -8.92 3.29 13.54
C HIS A 255 -8.25 2.50 12.42
N VAL A 256 -6.99 2.11 12.65
CA VAL A 256 -6.13 1.43 11.66
C VAL A 256 -5.86 0.03 12.16
N THR A 257 -6.23 -0.98 11.38
CA THR A 257 -5.94 -2.40 11.67
C THR A 257 -5.11 -3.00 10.54
N GLY A 258 -4.02 -3.68 10.87
CA GLY A 258 -3.26 -4.47 9.89
C GLY A 258 -4.12 -5.62 9.36
N MET A 259 -4.18 -5.82 8.05
CA MET A 259 -4.90 -6.92 7.41
C MET A 259 -3.91 -7.96 6.87
N PRO A 260 -4.28 -9.26 6.85
CA PRO A 260 -3.39 -10.30 6.35
C PRO A 260 -2.99 -10.05 4.89
N GLY A 261 -1.70 -10.24 4.58
CA GLY A 261 -1.15 -10.21 3.23
C GLY A 261 -0.01 -11.21 3.06
N LYS A 262 0.14 -11.76 1.86
CA LYS A 262 1.21 -12.70 1.50
C LYS A 262 1.59 -12.56 0.03
N HIS A 263 2.87 -12.36 -0.25
CA HIS A 263 3.42 -12.37 -1.61
C HIS A 263 3.64 -13.77 -2.20
N ILE A 264 3.69 -14.81 -1.37
CA ILE A 264 3.93 -16.17 -1.84
C ILE A 264 2.80 -17.05 -1.34
N GLY A 265 2.12 -17.71 -2.27
CA GLY A 265 1.04 -18.64 -1.97
C GLY A 265 1.54 -19.83 -1.16
N ASP A 266 0.61 -20.53 -0.51
CA ASP A 266 0.95 -21.65 0.36
C ASP A 266 1.70 -22.77 -0.39
N GLY A 267 2.69 -23.38 0.25
CA GLY A 267 3.43 -24.50 -0.32
C GLY A 267 4.94 -24.48 -0.02
N LEU A 268 5.71 -25.19 -0.86
CA LEU A 268 7.16 -25.31 -0.69
C LEU A 268 7.90 -23.97 -0.87
N LEU A 269 7.38 -23.08 -1.72
CA LEU A 269 7.95 -21.75 -1.93
C LEU A 269 7.72 -20.84 -0.72
N ALA A 270 6.55 -20.87 -0.08
CA ALA A 270 6.29 -20.12 1.15
C ALA A 270 7.27 -20.55 2.26
N LYS A 271 7.43 -21.86 2.46
CA LYS A 271 8.42 -22.39 3.43
C LYS A 271 9.84 -21.97 3.10
N ALA A 272 10.20 -21.95 1.82
CA ALA A 272 11.51 -21.48 1.41
C ALA A 272 11.69 -19.97 1.68
N ASN A 273 10.65 -19.16 1.47
CA ASN A 273 10.68 -17.74 1.79
C ASN A 273 10.74 -17.46 3.29
N ASP A 274 9.97 -18.17 4.09
CA ASP A 274 10.01 -18.07 5.56
C ASP A 274 11.42 -18.38 6.10
N ILE A 275 12.17 -19.23 5.38
CA ILE A 275 13.56 -19.59 5.70
C ILE A 275 14.55 -18.56 5.12
N LEU A 276 14.36 -18.10 3.89
CA LEU A 276 15.30 -17.27 3.16
C LEU A 276 15.11 -15.76 3.40
N GLY A 277 13.94 -15.34 3.89
CA GLY A 277 13.54 -13.94 4.03
C GLY A 277 13.61 -13.17 2.70
N ALA A 278 13.43 -13.85 1.57
CA ALA A 278 13.70 -13.28 0.25
C ALA A 278 12.65 -12.23 -0.16
N VAL A 279 11.41 -12.43 0.29
CA VAL A 279 10.27 -11.54 0.08
C VAL A 279 9.77 -11.09 1.44
N PRO A 280 9.73 -9.77 1.71
CA PRO A 280 9.34 -9.22 3.01
C PRO A 280 7.88 -9.56 3.34
N PRO A 281 7.50 -9.63 4.62
CA PRO A 281 6.09 -9.73 5.02
C PRO A 281 5.36 -8.43 4.68
N THR A 282 4.08 -8.56 4.31
CA THR A 282 3.23 -7.49 3.78
C THR A 282 1.87 -7.48 4.46
N ASN A 283 1.36 -6.27 4.66
CA ASN A 283 0.05 -6.02 5.25
C ASN A 283 -0.88 -5.33 4.26
N GLY A 284 -2.15 -5.67 4.34
CA GLY A 284 -3.21 -4.72 4.00
C GLY A 284 -3.57 -3.83 5.21
N TRP A 285 -4.56 -2.96 5.03
CA TRP A 285 -5.07 -2.07 6.07
C TRP A 285 -6.59 -2.06 6.07
N MET A 286 -7.21 -2.16 7.23
CA MET A 286 -8.58 -1.72 7.43
C MET A 286 -8.55 -0.35 8.07
N LEU A 287 -9.12 0.64 7.39
CA LEU A 287 -9.26 2.00 7.87
C LEU A 287 -10.71 2.26 8.18
N GLU A 288 -11.02 2.53 9.44
CA GLU A 288 -12.34 2.97 9.86
C GLU A 288 -12.24 4.45 10.23
N LEU A 289 -12.83 5.29 9.38
CA LEU A 289 -12.94 6.73 9.58
C LEU A 289 -14.24 6.99 10.32
N GLY A 290 -14.19 7.77 11.39
CA GLY A 290 -15.39 8.04 12.17
C GLY A 290 -15.17 8.97 13.33
N TYR A 291 -16.11 8.96 14.27
CA TYR A 291 -16.09 9.93 15.36
C TYR A 291 -16.35 9.26 16.70
N ALA A 292 -15.75 9.81 17.74
CA ALA A 292 -16.14 9.53 19.12
C ALA A 292 -16.74 10.80 19.75
N ALA A 293 -17.61 10.63 20.74
CA ALA A 293 -18.07 11.78 21.52
C ALA A 293 -16.89 12.42 22.28
N ASP A 294 -16.79 13.74 22.29
CA ASP A 294 -15.74 14.48 23.01
C ASP A 294 -15.73 14.10 24.51
N ALA A 295 -16.93 13.99 25.10
CA ALA A 295 -17.13 13.57 26.48
C ALA A 295 -16.71 12.12 26.78
N ALA A 296 -16.49 11.27 25.77
CA ALA A 296 -16.07 9.88 25.97
C ALA A 296 -14.60 9.75 26.37
N GLY A 297 -13.81 10.84 26.32
CA GLY A 297 -12.38 10.78 26.62
C GLY A 297 -11.68 9.79 25.70
N GLU A 298 -10.82 8.94 26.24
CA GLU A 298 -10.08 7.92 25.46
C GLU A 298 -10.82 6.59 25.28
N ASP A 299 -12.11 6.51 25.66
CA ASP A 299 -12.90 5.28 25.51
C ASP A 299 -12.93 4.83 24.03
N PRO A 300 -12.32 3.68 23.68
CA PRO A 300 -12.31 3.19 22.32
C PRO A 300 -13.68 2.67 21.89
N ASP A 301 -14.53 2.23 22.82
CA ASP A 301 -15.86 1.65 22.52
C ASP A 301 -16.87 2.73 22.15
N ALA A 302 -16.56 4.01 22.42
CA ALA A 302 -17.35 5.15 22.00
C ALA A 302 -17.15 5.53 20.52
N PHE A 303 -16.25 4.85 19.80
CA PHE A 303 -15.97 5.11 18.39
C PHE A 303 -17.10 4.62 17.48
N HIS A 304 -17.64 5.55 16.68
CA HIS A 304 -18.60 5.26 15.64
C HIS A 304 -17.95 5.35 14.26
N CYS A 305 -17.78 4.20 13.60
CA CYS A 305 -17.27 4.13 12.22
C CYS A 305 -18.28 4.73 11.23
N GLY A 306 -17.90 5.81 10.56
CA GLY A 306 -18.69 6.50 9.53
C GLY A 306 -18.37 6.04 8.10
N TYR A 307 -17.16 5.51 7.85
CA TYR A 307 -16.74 4.96 6.55
C TYR A 307 -15.59 3.96 6.73
N ARG A 308 -15.66 2.82 6.05
CA ARG A 308 -14.67 1.73 6.17
C ARG A 308 -13.99 1.44 4.84
N ILE A 309 -12.67 1.54 4.82
CA ILE A 309 -11.82 1.31 3.66
C ILE A 309 -10.94 0.09 3.91
N TYR A 310 -11.05 -0.92 3.05
CA TYR A 310 -10.10 -2.02 3.01
C TYR A 310 -9.05 -1.77 1.94
N ILE A 311 -7.79 -1.67 2.33
CA ILE A 311 -6.64 -1.58 1.45
C ILE A 311 -5.97 -2.95 1.47
N SER A 312 -5.98 -3.66 0.34
CA SER A 312 -5.51 -5.06 0.31
C SER A 312 -4.04 -5.28 0.65
N GLY A 313 -3.20 -4.26 0.48
CA GLY A 313 -1.76 -4.44 0.41
C GLY A 313 -1.33 -5.24 -0.82
N ASP A 314 -0.03 -5.29 -1.06
CA ASP A 314 0.54 -6.08 -2.14
C ASP A 314 0.53 -7.57 -1.77
N THR A 315 -0.55 -8.27 -2.11
CA THR A 315 -0.79 -9.66 -1.70
C THR A 315 -1.25 -10.50 -2.87
N LEU A 316 -1.08 -11.82 -2.78
CA LEU A 316 -1.83 -12.83 -3.51
C LEU A 316 -3.17 -13.11 -2.81
N TYR A 317 -4.08 -13.77 -3.51
CA TYR A 317 -5.28 -14.35 -2.89
C TYR A 317 -4.89 -15.59 -2.07
N VAL A 318 -5.01 -15.49 -0.75
CA VAL A 318 -4.68 -16.55 0.21
C VAL A 318 -5.83 -16.81 1.18
N HIS A 319 -5.89 -17.99 1.79
CA HIS A 319 -7.00 -18.41 2.65
C HIS A 319 -7.20 -17.48 3.86
N GLU A 320 -6.14 -16.86 4.38
CA GLU A 320 -6.23 -15.90 5.49
C GLU A 320 -7.13 -14.69 5.17
N LEU A 321 -7.29 -14.33 3.89
CA LEU A 321 -8.19 -13.24 3.47
C LEU A 321 -9.66 -13.59 3.74
N GLU A 322 -10.02 -14.87 3.84
CA GLU A 322 -11.39 -15.32 4.13
C GLU A 322 -11.86 -14.91 5.52
N LYS A 323 -10.93 -14.59 6.43
CA LYS A 323 -11.26 -14.09 7.76
C LYS A 323 -11.79 -12.65 7.73
N ILE A 324 -11.45 -11.87 6.71
CA ILE A 324 -11.89 -10.47 6.57
C ILE A 324 -13.42 -10.37 6.52
N PRO A 325 -14.14 -11.01 5.57
CA PRO A 325 -15.59 -10.92 5.55
C PRO A 325 -16.24 -11.49 6.82
N GLU A 326 -15.67 -12.52 7.46
CA GLU A 326 -16.17 -13.03 8.74
C GLU A 326 -16.21 -11.95 9.83
N LEU A 327 -15.16 -11.13 9.94
CA LEU A 327 -15.05 -10.09 10.96
C LEU A 327 -15.79 -8.80 10.58
N TYR A 328 -16.04 -8.60 9.28
CA TYR A 328 -16.65 -7.38 8.75
C TYR A 328 -18.02 -7.65 8.11
N THR A 329 -18.07 -7.96 6.81
CA THR A 329 -19.35 -7.96 6.07
C THR A 329 -20.35 -9.02 6.55
N HIS A 330 -19.89 -10.19 6.99
CA HIS A 330 -20.72 -11.23 7.61
C HIS A 330 -21.21 -10.82 9.00
N ALA A 331 -20.45 -9.99 9.71
CA ALA A 331 -20.79 -9.43 11.01
C ALA A 331 -21.63 -8.15 10.92
N GLY A 332 -22.16 -7.80 9.75
CA GLY A 332 -22.98 -6.60 9.56
C GLY A 332 -22.19 -5.28 9.57
N LYS A 333 -20.87 -5.34 9.39
CA LYS A 333 -19.99 -4.18 9.25
C LYS A 333 -19.58 -4.03 7.78
N PRO A 334 -20.31 -3.24 6.97
CA PRO A 334 -20.03 -3.12 5.54
C PRO A 334 -18.65 -2.51 5.31
N ILE A 335 -17.97 -2.94 4.24
CA ILE A 335 -16.76 -2.30 3.75
C ILE A 335 -17.20 -1.36 2.63
N ASP A 336 -17.19 -0.05 2.89
CA ASP A 336 -17.69 0.96 1.95
C ASP A 336 -16.78 1.06 0.70
N LEU A 337 -15.46 0.96 0.90
CA LEU A 337 -14.47 1.05 -0.18
C LEU A 337 -13.41 -0.04 -0.05
N MET A 338 -13.00 -0.64 -1.17
CA MET A 338 -11.82 -1.49 -1.24
C MET A 338 -10.82 -0.96 -2.26
N LEU A 339 -9.57 -0.75 -1.84
CA LEU A 339 -8.44 -0.53 -2.73
C LEU A 339 -7.74 -1.88 -2.97
N VAL A 340 -7.85 -2.37 -4.20
CA VAL A 340 -7.29 -3.68 -4.58
C VAL A 340 -5.99 -3.51 -5.35
N HIS A 341 -4.89 -4.03 -4.81
CA HIS A 341 -3.60 -4.11 -5.49
C HIS A 341 -3.63 -5.26 -6.48
N LEU A 342 -3.26 -4.99 -7.72
CA LEU A 342 -3.32 -5.95 -8.81
C LEU A 342 -1.97 -6.02 -9.52
N GLY A 343 -1.98 -6.08 -10.85
CA GLY A 343 -0.78 -6.06 -11.68
C GLY A 343 -0.20 -7.44 -11.93
N GLY A 344 -0.51 -8.44 -11.11
CA GLY A 344 0.07 -9.78 -11.27
C GLY A 344 1.60 -9.73 -11.32
N THR A 345 2.21 -8.93 -10.43
CA THR A 345 3.66 -8.71 -10.40
C THR A 345 4.38 -10.04 -10.46
N THR A 346 5.23 -10.22 -11.46
CA THR A 346 5.87 -11.51 -11.71
C THR A 346 7.39 -11.35 -11.79
N VAL A 347 8.09 -12.02 -10.89
CA VAL A 347 9.55 -11.96 -10.77
C VAL A 347 10.21 -13.32 -11.04
N PRO A 348 11.49 -13.37 -11.47
CA PRO A 348 12.21 -14.63 -11.59
C PRO A 348 12.34 -15.35 -10.23
N GLY A 349 11.95 -16.63 -10.16
CA GLY A 349 12.10 -17.45 -8.95
C GLY A 349 13.52 -17.99 -8.74
N PRO A 350 13.87 -18.46 -7.52
CA PRO A 350 15.22 -18.93 -7.16
C PRO A 350 15.76 -20.09 -8.02
N HIS A 351 14.87 -20.89 -8.60
CA HIS A 351 15.20 -22.07 -9.42
C HIS A 351 14.51 -22.05 -10.81
N MET A 352 14.13 -20.87 -11.31
CA MET A 352 13.55 -20.62 -12.66
C MET A 352 12.34 -21.51 -13.01
N PRO A 353 11.21 -21.28 -12.35
CA PRO A 353 10.12 -20.60 -13.07
C PRO A 353 9.88 -19.17 -12.57
N LEU A 354 9.14 -18.39 -13.35
CA LEU A 354 8.59 -17.10 -12.92
C LEU A 354 7.61 -17.30 -11.76
N VAL A 355 7.61 -16.38 -10.79
CA VAL A 355 6.76 -16.40 -9.60
C VAL A 355 5.93 -15.12 -9.56
N MET A 356 4.61 -15.27 -9.54
CA MET A 356 3.69 -14.16 -9.33
C MET A 356 3.60 -13.86 -7.83
N VAL A 357 3.74 -12.59 -7.45
CA VAL A 357 3.82 -12.12 -6.06
C VAL A 357 2.73 -11.13 -5.66
N THR A 358 1.85 -10.77 -6.60
CA THR A 358 0.65 -9.94 -6.38
C THR A 358 -0.53 -10.55 -7.14
N MET A 359 -1.75 -10.29 -6.69
CA MET A 359 -2.96 -10.70 -7.42
C MET A 359 -2.94 -10.25 -8.89
N ASP A 360 -3.31 -11.17 -9.77
CA ASP A 360 -3.75 -10.85 -11.14
C ASP A 360 -5.24 -10.48 -11.16
N ALA A 361 -5.77 -10.25 -12.36
CA ALA A 361 -7.19 -9.97 -12.58
C ALA A 361 -8.13 -11.06 -12.03
N GLU A 362 -7.77 -12.34 -12.14
CA GLU A 362 -8.61 -13.45 -11.69
C GLU A 362 -8.68 -13.51 -10.17
N GLN A 363 -7.53 -13.39 -9.50
CA GLN A 363 -7.46 -13.32 -8.04
C GLN A 363 -8.10 -12.05 -7.50
N GLY A 364 -7.94 -10.92 -8.17
CA GLY A 364 -8.63 -9.67 -7.86
C GLY A 364 -10.15 -9.83 -7.90
N LEU A 365 -10.70 -10.46 -8.95
CA LEU A 365 -12.13 -10.77 -9.03
C LEU A 365 -12.59 -11.64 -7.87
N LYS A 366 -11.83 -12.68 -7.51
CA LYS A 366 -12.13 -13.55 -6.35
C LYS A 366 -12.17 -12.75 -5.06
N LEU A 367 -11.25 -11.80 -4.87
CA LEU A 367 -11.25 -10.95 -3.68
C LEU A 367 -12.47 -10.03 -3.61
N VAL A 368 -12.87 -9.41 -4.74
CA VAL A 368 -14.10 -8.60 -4.80
C VAL A 368 -15.32 -9.44 -4.42
N GLN A 369 -15.41 -10.67 -4.92
CA GLN A 369 -16.50 -11.60 -4.61
C GLN A 369 -16.50 -12.06 -3.16
N LEU A 370 -15.31 -12.27 -2.57
CA LEU A 370 -15.14 -12.67 -1.18
C LEU A 370 -15.53 -11.54 -0.22
N VAL A 371 -14.95 -10.36 -0.39
CA VAL A 371 -15.09 -9.21 0.52
C VAL A 371 -16.46 -8.55 0.37
N ARG A 372 -16.97 -8.45 -0.86
CA ARG A 372 -18.22 -7.75 -1.22
C ARG A 372 -18.28 -6.29 -0.76
N PRO A 373 -17.28 -5.45 -1.11
CA PRO A 373 -17.31 -4.03 -0.78
C PRO A 373 -18.41 -3.29 -1.57
N GLU A 374 -18.83 -2.12 -1.11
CA GLU A 374 -19.77 -1.28 -1.87
C GLU A 374 -19.13 -0.73 -3.15
N VAL A 375 -17.88 -0.27 -3.05
CA VAL A 375 -17.05 0.19 -4.18
C VAL A 375 -15.68 -0.47 -4.12
N THR A 376 -15.14 -0.84 -5.28
CA THR A 376 -13.76 -1.28 -5.47
C THR A 376 -13.04 -0.31 -6.38
N ILE A 377 -11.80 0.03 -6.04
CA ILE A 377 -10.88 0.79 -6.89
C ILE A 377 -9.61 -0.05 -7.08
N PRO A 378 -9.30 -0.48 -8.33
CA PRO A 378 -8.03 -1.13 -8.62
C PRO A 378 -6.90 -0.12 -8.60
N ILE A 379 -5.78 -0.50 -7.99
CA ILE A 379 -4.50 0.23 -7.97
C ILE A 379 -3.37 -0.75 -8.27
N HIS A 380 -2.14 -0.26 -8.42
CA HIS A 380 -0.95 -1.11 -8.61
C HIS A 380 -1.12 -2.11 -9.77
N TYR A 381 -1.34 -1.67 -11.01
CA TYR A 381 -1.69 -2.58 -12.12
C TYR A 381 -0.92 -2.40 -13.44
N ASP A 382 -0.36 -1.22 -13.75
CA ASP A 382 0.41 -1.00 -14.99
C ASP A 382 1.60 -0.02 -14.85
N ASP A 383 1.99 0.32 -13.62
CA ASP A 383 3.11 1.23 -13.35
C ASP A 383 4.48 0.63 -13.62
N TYR A 384 4.65 -0.70 -13.55
CA TYR A 384 5.93 -1.37 -13.80
C TYR A 384 5.82 -2.42 -14.91
N ASP A 385 6.93 -2.66 -15.62
CA ASP A 385 6.99 -3.71 -16.64
C ASP A 385 6.93 -5.15 -16.11
N ALA A 386 7.17 -5.34 -14.81
CA ALA A 386 6.91 -6.59 -14.10
C ALA A 386 5.42 -6.88 -13.86
N PHE A 387 4.52 -5.91 -14.08
CA PHE A 387 3.08 -6.11 -13.94
C PHE A 387 2.53 -6.76 -15.21
N LEU A 388 2.28 -8.08 -15.14
CA LEU A 388 1.87 -8.90 -16.28
C LEU A 388 0.35 -9.07 -16.40
N SER A 389 -0.43 -8.55 -15.46
CA SER A 389 -1.90 -8.50 -15.52
C SER A 389 -2.39 -7.04 -15.51
N PRO A 390 -2.53 -6.42 -16.70
CA PRO A 390 -2.95 -5.02 -16.81
C PRO A 390 -4.41 -4.80 -16.39
N LEU A 391 -4.78 -3.53 -16.20
CA LEU A 391 -6.15 -3.14 -15.83
C LEU A 391 -7.24 -3.66 -16.77
N SER A 392 -6.93 -3.81 -18.07
CA SER A 392 -7.86 -4.35 -19.07
C SER A 392 -8.34 -5.76 -18.73
N ASP A 393 -7.48 -6.57 -18.12
CA ASP A 393 -7.79 -7.94 -17.75
C ASP A 393 -8.76 -7.92 -16.56
N PHE A 394 -8.51 -7.08 -15.57
CA PHE A 394 -9.40 -6.91 -14.43
C PHE A 394 -10.77 -6.35 -14.86
N ARG A 395 -10.80 -5.36 -15.76
CA ARG A 395 -12.05 -4.85 -16.33
C ARG A 395 -12.85 -5.95 -17.03
N THR A 396 -12.17 -6.82 -17.76
CA THR A 396 -12.79 -7.97 -18.42
C THR A 396 -13.34 -8.97 -17.41
N ALA A 397 -12.56 -9.30 -16.37
CA ALA A 397 -12.97 -10.20 -15.30
C ALA A 397 -14.20 -9.66 -14.55
N ILE A 398 -14.22 -8.38 -14.20
CA ILE A 398 -15.35 -7.70 -13.53
C ILE A 398 -16.60 -7.69 -14.40
N THR A 399 -16.44 -7.43 -15.70
CA THR A 399 -17.57 -7.46 -16.66
C THR A 399 -18.16 -8.86 -16.75
N ASN A 400 -17.32 -9.88 -16.87
CA ASN A 400 -17.75 -11.29 -16.90
C ASN A 400 -18.37 -11.74 -15.57
N GLY A 401 -17.93 -11.14 -14.46
CA GLY A 401 -18.49 -11.33 -13.12
C GLY A 401 -19.80 -10.58 -12.85
N ASN A 402 -20.29 -9.74 -13.77
CA ASN A 402 -21.44 -8.86 -13.59
C ASN A 402 -21.30 -7.91 -12.37
N LEU A 403 -20.10 -7.37 -12.14
CA LEU A 403 -19.79 -6.49 -11.01
C LEU A 403 -19.38 -5.07 -11.47
N THR A 404 -19.72 -4.68 -12.70
CA THR A 404 -19.30 -3.40 -13.29
C THR A 404 -19.80 -2.19 -12.49
N ASP A 405 -20.95 -2.29 -11.83
CA ASP A 405 -21.53 -1.26 -10.97
C ASP A 405 -20.92 -1.19 -9.57
N LYS A 406 -19.88 -2.01 -9.30
CA LYS A 406 -19.12 -2.05 -8.05
C LYS A 406 -17.69 -1.55 -8.19
N VAL A 407 -17.26 -1.13 -9.39
CA VAL A 407 -15.87 -0.75 -9.63
C VAL A 407 -15.77 0.67 -10.18
N VAL A 408 -14.96 1.49 -9.53
CA VAL A 408 -14.54 2.81 -10.02
C VAL A 408 -13.10 2.70 -10.47
N TYR A 409 -12.81 3.17 -11.68
CA TYR A 409 -11.47 3.15 -12.25
C TYR A 409 -10.91 4.56 -12.22
N LEU A 410 -9.76 4.74 -11.54
CA LEU A 410 -9.04 6.00 -11.48
C LEU A 410 -7.79 5.91 -12.36
N ASP A 411 -7.47 6.97 -13.10
CA ASP A 411 -6.12 7.18 -13.63
C ASP A 411 -5.34 8.11 -12.68
N ARG A 412 -4.04 8.18 -12.85
CA ARG A 412 -3.13 9.02 -12.05
C ARG A 412 -3.58 10.47 -12.13
N GLY A 413 -3.91 11.05 -11.00
CA GLY A 413 -4.44 12.41 -10.87
C GLY A 413 -5.95 12.50 -10.82
N ASP A 414 -6.68 11.39 -10.90
CA ASP A 414 -8.10 11.36 -10.57
C ASP A 414 -8.30 11.27 -9.05
N GLU A 415 -9.45 11.74 -8.59
CA GLU A 415 -9.89 11.55 -7.21
C GLU A 415 -11.19 10.73 -7.13
N PHE A 416 -11.38 10.05 -6.01
CA PHE A 416 -12.65 9.50 -5.58
C PHE A 416 -13.15 10.23 -4.34
N LYS A 417 -14.37 10.76 -4.39
CA LYS A 417 -15.01 11.52 -3.31
C LYS A 417 -16.07 10.71 -2.61
N PHE A 418 -16.12 10.84 -1.28
CA PHE A 418 -17.07 10.14 -0.43
C PHE A 418 -17.38 10.92 0.85
N THR A 419 -18.37 10.42 1.59
CA THR A 419 -18.84 11.04 2.83
C THR A 419 -18.65 10.09 4.00
N VAL A 420 -17.83 10.50 4.96
CA VAL A 420 -17.74 9.89 6.29
C VAL A 420 -18.91 10.39 7.13
N ARG A 421 -19.75 9.45 7.57
CA ARG A 421 -21.04 9.70 8.22
C ARG A 421 -20.95 10.04 9.71
#